data_AF-A0ABD1S4N3-F1
#
_entry.id   AF-A0ABD1S4N3-F1
#
_cell.length_a   1.000
_cell.length_b   1.000
_cell.length_c   1.000
_cell.angle_alpha   90.00
_cell.angle_beta   90.00
_cell.angle_gamma   90.00
#
_symmetry.space_group_name_H-M   'P 1'
#
loop_
_entity.id
_entity.type
_entity.pdbx_description
1 polymer ?
#
loop_
_entity_poly.entity_id
_entity_poly.type
_entity_poly.pdbx_seq_one_letter_code
_entity_poly.pdbx_strand_id
1 'polypeptide(L)'
;MKILLQNSWALRRLVAVMVVGFGVGMIYYGMPLGLGNLSFDLYWSVALNALSEFPASFLTFFLIEKLDRKVSVMGLALLSGICSVSCVLVRWKRMQIGLELVSFFSACAAFDVVLIYTLELFPTCVRNSGVSMVRQALVFGGVFSPVLVAAGRKNGFLSYGVFGVTIAVCGLFVACLPETRGRTFCDTMDEEERKNEAINNGVDKV
;
A
#
# COMPACT_ATOMS: atom_id res chain seq x y z
N MET A 1 17.35 -1.29 16.08
CA MET A 1 17.67 -1.21 14.63
C MET A 1 18.73 -2.21 14.18
N LYS A 2 19.90 -2.31 14.84
CA LYS A 2 20.95 -3.30 14.47
C LYS A 2 20.44 -4.75 14.42
N ILE A 3 19.57 -5.14 15.37
CA ILE A 3 18.99 -6.50 15.45
C ILE A 3 18.07 -6.81 14.26
N LEU A 4 17.32 -5.83 13.74
CA LEU A 4 16.48 -5.99 12.54
C LEU A 4 17.31 -6.19 11.26
N LEU A 5 18.46 -5.51 11.16
CA LEU A 5 19.34 -5.58 10.00
C LEU A 5 20.25 -6.82 10.01
N GLN A 6 20.40 -7.46 11.17
CA GLN A 6 21.23 -8.66 11.34
C GLN A 6 20.55 -9.92 10.80
N ASN A 7 19.23 -10.00 10.91
CA ASN A 7 18.47 -11.18 10.49
C ASN A 7 17.98 -11.04 9.04
N SER A 8 18.51 -11.89 8.16
CA SER A 8 18.21 -11.87 6.72
C SER A 8 16.73 -12.07 6.39
N TRP A 9 15.98 -12.81 7.23
CA TRP A 9 14.54 -13.01 7.06
C TRP A 9 13.73 -11.75 7.38
N ALA A 10 14.09 -11.06 8.47
CA ALA A 10 13.42 -9.83 8.92
C ALA A 10 13.66 -8.69 7.93
N LEU A 11 14.88 -8.60 7.40
CA LEU A 11 15.24 -7.61 6.38
C LEU A 11 14.47 -7.83 5.07
N ARG A 12 14.33 -9.08 4.60
CA ARG A 12 13.51 -9.37 3.40
C ARG A 12 12.06 -8.96 3.56
N ARG A 13 11.45 -9.27 4.71
CA ARG A 13 10.08 -8.85 5.06
C ARG A 13 9.98 -7.33 5.08
N LEU A 14 10.92 -6.66 5.75
CA LEU A 14 10.96 -5.21 5.85
C LEU A 14 11.06 -4.53 4.49
N VAL A 15 12.00 -4.95 3.64
CA VAL A 15 12.19 -4.38 2.30
C VAL A 15 10.92 -4.55 1.47
N ALA A 16 10.26 -5.71 1.53
CA ALA A 16 9.04 -5.93 0.78
C ALA A 16 7.89 -5.02 1.24
N VAL A 17 7.69 -4.84 2.56
CA VAL A 17 6.68 -3.88 3.07
C VAL A 17 7.07 -2.44 2.72
N MET A 18 8.35 -2.08 2.73
CA MET A 18 8.81 -0.75 2.31
C MET A 18 8.54 -0.49 0.82
N VAL A 19 8.73 -1.49 -0.06
CA VAL A 19 8.40 -1.37 -1.49
C VAL A 19 6.90 -1.15 -1.69
N VAL A 20 6.06 -1.86 -0.95
CA VAL A 20 4.61 -1.67 -0.98
C VAL A 20 4.23 -0.28 -0.45
N GLY A 21 4.80 0.12 0.69
CA GLY A 21 4.59 1.44 1.29
C GLY A 21 5.01 2.57 0.35
N PHE A 22 6.11 2.40 -0.38
CA PHE A 22 6.52 3.34 -1.42
C PHE A 22 5.47 3.49 -2.52
N GLY A 23 4.98 2.39 -3.08
CA GLY A 23 3.95 2.42 -4.14
C GLY A 23 2.62 3.03 -3.68
N VAL A 24 2.20 2.71 -2.46
CA VAL A 24 1.01 3.32 -1.84
C VAL A 24 1.21 4.83 -1.62
N GLY A 25 2.37 5.24 -1.13
CA GLY A 25 2.70 6.65 -0.88
C GLY A 25 2.71 7.48 -2.16
N MET A 26 3.22 6.91 -3.25
CA MET A 26 3.20 7.53 -4.58
C MET A 26 1.80 7.90 -5.04
N ILE A 27 0.81 7.01 -4.87
CA ILE A 27 -0.59 7.29 -5.20
C ILE A 27 -1.24 8.22 -4.17
N TYR A 28 -1.09 7.92 -2.88
CA TYR A 28 -1.75 8.66 -1.81
C TYR A 28 -1.41 10.15 -1.85
N TYR A 29 -0.14 10.50 -2.09
CA TYR A 29 0.26 11.89 -2.27
C TYR A 29 0.13 12.36 -3.72
N GLY A 30 0.34 11.49 -4.71
CA GLY A 30 0.40 11.88 -6.13
C GLY A 30 -0.94 12.11 -6.80
N MET A 31 -1.99 11.37 -6.44
CA MET A 31 -3.32 11.56 -7.02
C MET A 31 -3.92 12.94 -6.68
N PRO A 32 -3.94 13.39 -5.41
CA PRO A 32 -4.41 14.73 -5.07
C PRO A 32 -3.59 15.84 -5.74
N LEU A 33 -2.27 15.67 -5.86
CA LEU A 33 -1.40 16.62 -6.56
C LEU A 33 -1.66 16.66 -8.07
N GLY A 34 -2.04 15.52 -8.66
CA GLY A 34 -2.40 15.40 -10.06
C GLY A 34 -3.77 16.00 -10.40
N LEU A 35 -4.65 16.21 -9.41
CA LEU A 35 -6.02 16.69 -9.64
C LEU A 35 -6.06 18.05 -10.31
N GLY A 36 -5.06 18.91 -10.06
CA GLY A 36 -4.93 20.21 -10.72
C GLY A 36 -4.73 20.11 -12.24
N ASN A 37 -4.39 18.91 -12.74
CA ASN A 37 -4.22 18.61 -14.15
C ASN A 37 -5.52 18.06 -14.79
N LEU A 38 -6.49 17.62 -13.99
CA LEU A 38 -7.83 17.32 -14.48
C LEU A 38 -8.59 18.64 -14.64
N SER A 39 -9.27 18.81 -15.79
CA SER A 39 -10.03 20.03 -16.11
C SER A 39 -11.36 20.17 -15.33
N PHE A 40 -11.43 19.68 -14.09
CA PHE A 40 -12.58 19.76 -13.20
C PHE A 40 -12.30 20.72 -12.03
N ASP A 41 -13.34 21.14 -11.30
CA ASP A 41 -13.18 21.95 -10.10
C ASP A 41 -12.35 21.22 -9.04
N LEU A 42 -11.08 21.62 -8.91
CA LEU A 42 -10.09 21.05 -7.99
C LEU A 42 -10.65 20.90 -6.56
N TYR A 43 -11.40 21.89 -6.09
CA TYR A 43 -12.00 21.89 -4.76
C TYR A 43 -12.94 20.71 -4.53
N TRP A 44 -13.78 20.38 -5.53
CA TRP A 44 -14.72 19.27 -5.42
C TRP A 44 -14.01 17.92 -5.46
N SER A 45 -13.02 17.75 -6.35
CA SER A 45 -12.26 16.50 -6.42
C SER A 45 -11.46 16.23 -5.14
N VAL A 46 -10.83 17.25 -4.57
CA VAL A 46 -10.11 17.12 -3.30
C VAL A 46 -11.08 16.82 -2.15
N ALA A 47 -12.23 17.48 -2.11
CA ALA A 47 -13.26 17.21 -1.10
C ALA A 47 -13.78 15.78 -1.19
N LEU A 48 -14.00 15.24 -2.39
CA LEU A 48 -14.41 13.86 -2.60
C LEU A 48 -13.33 12.87 -2.17
N ASN A 49 -12.05 13.14 -2.47
CA ASN A 49 -10.95 12.30 -2.02
C ASN A 49 -10.86 12.26 -0.48
N ALA A 50 -10.93 13.42 0.18
CA ALA A 50 -10.96 13.48 1.64
C ALA A 50 -12.19 12.76 2.22
N LEU A 51 -13.36 12.91 1.58
CA LEU A 51 -14.58 12.21 2.00
C LEU A 51 -14.45 10.70 1.82
N SER A 52 -13.73 10.23 0.79
CA SER A 52 -13.55 8.81 0.48
C SER A 52 -12.58 8.09 1.43
N GLU A 53 -11.77 8.83 2.19
CA GLU A 53 -10.84 8.26 3.17
C GLU A 53 -11.59 7.61 4.35
N PHE A 54 -12.65 8.25 4.84
CA PHE A 54 -13.50 7.70 5.91
C PHE A 54 -14.15 6.34 5.58
N PRO A 55 -14.88 6.18 4.45
CA PRO A 55 -15.45 4.89 4.08
C PRO A 55 -14.37 3.87 3.72
N ALA A 56 -13.19 4.30 3.26
CA ALA A 56 -12.08 3.37 3.02
C ALA A 56 -11.63 2.72 4.34
N SER A 57 -11.45 3.51 5.40
CA SER A 57 -11.12 2.98 6.73
C SER A 57 -12.23 2.11 7.34
N PHE A 58 -13.49 2.39 7.03
CA PHE A 58 -14.60 1.51 7.46
C PHE A 58 -14.58 0.18 6.70
N LEU A 59 -14.27 0.22 5.40
CA LEU A 59 -14.14 -0.98 4.58
C LEU A 59 -12.95 -1.84 5.02
N THR A 60 -11.82 -1.22 5.41
CA THR A 60 -10.62 -1.94 5.85
C THR A 60 -10.89 -2.72 7.13
N PHE A 61 -11.65 -2.14 8.06
CA PHE A 61 -12.10 -2.85 9.25
C PHE A 61 -12.83 -4.16 8.91
N PHE A 62 -13.77 -4.11 7.96
CA PHE A 62 -14.52 -5.28 7.52
C PHE A 62 -13.65 -6.29 6.75
N LEU A 63 -12.74 -5.80 5.90
CA LEU A 63 -11.81 -6.63 5.13
C LEU A 63 -10.88 -7.44 6.05
N ILE A 64 -10.41 -6.84 7.14
CA ILE A 64 -9.48 -7.48 8.08
C ILE A 64 -10.13 -8.63 8.84
N GLU A 65 -11.43 -8.56 9.14
CA GLU A 65 -12.14 -9.65 9.80
C GLU A 65 -12.39 -10.84 8.86
N LYS A 66 -12.71 -10.57 7.59
CA LYS A 66 -13.20 -11.61 6.66
C LYS A 66 -12.14 -12.17 5.72
N LEU A 67 -11.23 -11.34 5.21
CA LEU A 67 -10.27 -11.74 4.18
C LEU A 67 -8.85 -11.89 4.74
N ASP A 68 -8.07 -12.70 4.03
CA ASP A 68 -6.63 -12.77 4.25
C ASP A 68 -5.98 -11.43 3.93
N ARG A 69 -5.00 -11.03 4.74
CA ARG A 69 -4.42 -9.69 4.66
C ARG A 69 -3.60 -9.53 3.39
N LYS A 70 -2.85 -10.59 3.05
CA LYS A 70 -2.08 -10.64 1.81
C LYS A 70 -2.97 -10.45 0.58
N VAL A 71 -4.07 -11.19 0.52
CA VAL A 71 -5.01 -11.15 -0.60
C VAL A 71 -5.70 -9.79 -0.67
N SER A 72 -6.05 -9.21 0.49
CA SER A 72 -6.66 -7.88 0.56
C SER A 72 -5.72 -6.79 0.03
N VAL A 73 -4.46 -6.73 0.49
CA VAL A 73 -3.51 -5.72 0.00
C VAL A 73 -3.24 -5.92 -1.49
N MET A 74 -3.01 -7.15 -1.94
CA MET A 74 -2.76 -7.43 -3.36
C MET A 74 -3.96 -7.05 -4.23
N GLY A 75 -5.18 -7.42 -3.81
CA GLY A 75 -6.42 -7.08 -4.51
C GLY A 75 -6.66 -5.57 -4.58
N LEU A 76 -6.49 -4.86 -3.46
CA LEU A 76 -6.67 -3.40 -3.39
C LEU A 76 -5.59 -2.65 -4.18
N ALA A 77 -4.34 -3.10 -4.16
CA ALA A 77 -3.24 -2.49 -4.92
C ALA A 77 -3.44 -2.69 -6.43
N LEU A 78 -3.85 -3.89 -6.86
CA LEU A 78 -4.15 -4.16 -8.27
C LEU A 78 -5.40 -3.41 -8.73
N LEU A 79 -6.46 -3.37 -7.92
CA LEU A 79 -7.67 -2.61 -8.22
C LEU A 79 -7.34 -1.11 -8.38
N SER A 80 -6.58 -0.55 -7.44
CA SER A 80 -6.11 0.83 -7.51
C SER A 80 -5.32 1.08 -8.79
N GLY A 81 -4.35 0.21 -9.11
CA GLY A 81 -3.54 0.31 -10.31
C GLY A 81 -4.35 0.25 -11.61
N ILE A 82 -5.26 -0.72 -11.73
CA ILE A 82 -6.12 -0.89 -12.91
C ILE A 82 -7.05 0.32 -13.08
N CYS A 83 -7.68 0.80 -12.01
CA CYS A 83 -8.54 1.99 -12.07
C CYS A 83 -7.75 3.25 -12.46
N SER A 84 -6.53 3.39 -11.93
CA SER A 84 -5.64 4.52 -12.26
C SER A 84 -5.18 4.50 -13.73
N VAL A 85 -4.80 3.33 -14.25
CA VAL A 85 -4.43 3.19 -15.67
C VAL A 85 -5.65 3.38 -16.59
N SER A 86 -6.81 2.85 -16.19
CA SER A 86 -8.06 3.02 -16.94
C SER A 86 -8.49 4.49 -17.01
N CYS A 87 -8.23 5.26 -15.94
CA CYS A 87 -8.46 6.70 -15.89
C CYS A 87 -7.71 7.45 -17.01
N VAL A 88 -6.55 6.97 -17.45
CA VAL A 88 -5.78 7.54 -18.57
C VAL A 88 -6.38 7.22 -19.94
N LEU A 89 -6.99 6.04 -20.08
CA LEU A 89 -7.55 5.57 -21.36
C LEU A 89 -8.92 6.19 -21.66
N VAL A 90 -9.67 6.54 -20.62
CA VAL A 90 -11.04 7.06 -20.76
C VAL A 90 -11.03 8.56 -21.04
N ARG A 91 -11.63 8.97 -22.17
CA ARG A 91 -11.75 10.39 -22.58
C ARG A 91 -12.95 11.12 -21.96
N TRP A 92 -13.83 10.41 -21.27
CA TRP A 92 -15.04 10.96 -20.65
C TRP A 92 -14.75 11.49 -19.25
N LYS A 93 -14.76 12.82 -19.08
CA LYS A 93 -14.43 13.51 -17.81
C LYS A 93 -15.17 12.97 -16.58
N ARG A 94 -16.47 12.65 -16.71
CA ARG A 94 -17.28 12.12 -15.60
C ARG A 94 -16.82 10.72 -15.14
N MET A 95 -16.51 9.85 -16.08
CA MET A 95 -16.00 8.50 -15.77
C MET A 95 -14.58 8.57 -15.23
N GLN A 96 -13.79 9.53 -15.69
CA GLN A 96 -12.42 9.74 -15.24
C GLN A 96 -12.36 10.03 -13.72
N ILE A 97 -13.19 10.96 -13.23
CA ILE A 97 -13.26 11.28 -11.80
C ILE A 97 -13.73 10.07 -10.98
N GLY A 98 -14.71 9.32 -11.49
CA GLY A 98 -15.17 8.09 -10.83
C GLY A 98 -14.05 7.06 -10.69
N LEU A 99 -13.26 6.84 -11.74
CA LEU A 99 -12.13 5.90 -11.72
C LEU A 99 -10.99 6.38 -10.82
N GLU A 100 -10.69 7.68 -10.81
CA GLU A 100 -9.72 8.28 -9.91
C GLU A 100 -10.15 8.12 -8.45
N LEU A 101 -11.41 8.42 -8.12
CA LEU A 101 -11.94 8.26 -6.78
C LEU A 101 -11.92 6.81 -6.30
N VAL A 102 -12.28 5.85 -7.16
CA VAL A 102 -12.21 4.42 -6.84
C VAL A 102 -10.75 3.98 -6.65
N SER A 103 -9.83 4.51 -7.46
CA SER A 103 -8.40 4.20 -7.33
C SER A 103 -7.81 4.75 -6.03
N PHE A 104 -8.16 5.99 -5.68
CA PHE A 104 -7.75 6.64 -4.43
C PHE A 104 -8.32 5.93 -3.21
N PHE A 105 -9.63 5.64 -3.22
CA PHE A 105 -10.31 4.86 -2.19
C PHE A 105 -9.62 3.51 -1.95
N SER A 106 -9.32 2.77 -3.02
CA SER A 106 -8.63 1.47 -2.94
C SER A 106 -7.19 1.61 -2.43
N ALA A 107 -6.49 2.71 -2.75
CA ALA A 107 -5.16 2.99 -2.24
C ALA A 107 -5.15 3.34 -0.74
N CYS A 108 -6.12 4.14 -0.28
CA CYS A 108 -6.32 4.42 1.15
C CYS A 108 -6.63 3.12 1.91
N ALA A 109 -7.49 2.27 1.37
CA ALA A 109 -7.77 0.97 1.96
C ALA A 109 -6.51 0.07 2.00
N ALA A 110 -5.73 0.05 0.92
CA ALA A 110 -4.47 -0.69 0.90
C ALA A 110 -3.47 -0.17 1.95
N PHE A 111 -3.40 1.15 2.15
CA PHE A 111 -2.55 1.78 3.16
C PHE A 111 -2.87 1.30 4.57
N ASP A 112 -4.15 1.34 4.95
CA ASP A 112 -4.61 0.91 6.27
C ASP A 112 -4.28 -0.58 6.51
N VAL A 113 -4.57 -1.44 5.53
CA VAL A 113 -4.28 -2.88 5.64
C VAL A 113 -2.77 -3.12 5.72
N VAL A 114 -1.94 -2.40 4.95
CA VAL A 114 -0.47 -2.52 5.00
C VAL A 114 0.09 -2.11 6.36
N LEU A 115 -0.43 -1.03 6.97
CA LEU A 115 -0.04 -0.63 8.32
C LEU A 115 -0.37 -1.71 9.34
N ILE A 116 -1.60 -2.23 9.29
CA ILE A 116 -2.06 -3.27 10.21
C ILE A 116 -1.29 -4.58 10.00
N TYR A 117 -0.97 -4.91 8.75
CA TYR A 117 -0.10 -6.02 8.36
C TYR A 117 1.37 -5.83 8.79
N THR A 118 1.84 -4.59 8.91
CA THR A 118 3.16 -4.30 9.50
C THR A 118 3.16 -4.54 11.00
N LEU A 119 2.06 -4.21 11.70
CA LEU A 119 1.92 -4.41 13.15
C LEU A 119 1.85 -5.89 13.52
N GLU A 120 0.93 -6.62 12.90
CA GLU A 120 1.25 -7.79 12.10
C GLU A 120 2.53 -8.62 12.31
N LEU A 121 3.44 -8.27 11.40
CA LEU A 121 4.58 -9.05 10.95
C LEU A 121 5.80 -8.86 11.86
N PHE A 122 5.81 -7.80 12.67
CA PHE A 122 6.94 -7.43 13.51
C PHE A 122 6.60 -7.58 15.00
N PRO A 123 7.46 -8.26 15.78
CA PRO A 123 7.25 -8.42 17.22
C PRO A 123 7.35 -7.08 17.95
N THR A 124 6.77 -7.01 19.14
CA THR A 124 6.58 -5.76 19.91
C THR A 124 7.88 -4.97 20.09
N CYS A 125 9.01 -5.63 20.30
CA CYS A 125 10.34 -5.00 20.45
C CYS A 125 10.81 -4.20 19.23
N VAL A 126 10.41 -4.57 18.02
CA VAL A 126 10.91 -3.98 16.76
C VAL A 126 9.82 -3.35 15.89
N ARG A 127 8.56 -3.59 16.25
CA ARG A 127 7.36 -3.08 15.57
C ARG A 127 7.38 -1.58 15.34
N ASN A 128 7.73 -0.79 16.36
CA ASN A 128 7.77 0.68 16.23
C ASN A 128 8.83 1.12 15.20
N SER A 129 9.97 0.43 15.14
CA SER A 129 11.00 0.69 14.13
C SER A 129 10.53 0.27 12.73
N GLY A 130 9.87 -0.88 12.61
CA GLY A 130 9.29 -1.38 11.36
C GLY A 130 8.28 -0.39 10.76
N VAL A 131 7.29 0.02 11.56
CA VAL A 131 6.26 0.99 11.14
C VAL A 131 6.89 2.33 10.74
N SER A 132 7.91 2.80 11.47
CA SER A 132 8.61 4.04 11.13
C SER A 132 9.29 3.96 9.77
N MET A 133 9.93 2.83 9.44
CA MET A 133 10.58 2.64 8.14
C MET A 133 9.55 2.55 6.99
N VAL A 134 8.40 1.91 7.23
CA VAL A 134 7.30 1.89 6.25
C VAL A 134 6.73 3.29 6.03
N ARG A 135 6.53 4.08 7.09
CA ARG A 135 6.14 5.49 6.98
C ARG A 135 7.18 6.32 6.23
N GLN A 136 8.47 6.10 6.47
CA GLN A 136 9.51 6.77 5.71
C GLN A 136 9.42 6.42 4.22
N ALA A 137 9.25 5.14 3.87
CA ALA A 137 9.07 4.71 2.48
C ALA A 137 7.83 5.35 1.82
N LEU A 138 6.72 5.46 2.55
CA LEU A 138 5.51 6.17 2.10
C LEU A 138 5.79 7.64 1.79
N VAL A 139 6.48 8.34 2.70
CA VAL A 139 6.85 9.75 2.51
C VAL A 139 7.84 9.90 1.36
N PHE A 140 8.80 8.99 1.21
CA PHE A 140 9.68 8.96 0.04
C PHE A 140 8.89 8.88 -1.26
N GLY A 141 7.88 7.99 -1.34
CA GLY A 141 6.95 7.96 -2.47
C GLY A 141 6.31 9.32 -2.74
N GLY A 142 5.80 9.97 -1.69
CA GLY A 142 5.22 11.31 -1.79
C GLY A 142 6.18 12.40 -2.26
N VAL A 143 7.48 12.30 -1.97
CA VAL A 143 8.50 13.25 -2.46
C VAL A 143 8.70 13.12 -3.97
N PHE A 144 8.60 11.91 -4.54
CA PHE A 144 8.70 11.70 -5.98
C PHE A 144 7.42 12.08 -6.73
N SER A 145 6.26 12.08 -6.06
CA SER A 145 4.98 12.38 -6.68
C SER A 145 4.92 13.75 -7.39
N PRO A 146 5.29 14.90 -6.77
CA PRO A 146 5.31 16.20 -7.46
C PRO A 146 6.23 16.23 -8.67
N VAL A 147 7.39 15.55 -8.60
CA VAL A 147 8.35 15.48 -9.70
C VAL A 147 7.74 14.76 -10.90
N LEU A 148 7.02 13.67 -10.66
CA LEU A 148 6.30 12.92 -11.70
C LEU A 148 5.08 13.66 -12.25
N VAL A 149 4.34 14.39 -11.40
CA VAL A 149 3.26 15.28 -11.85
C VAL A 149 3.82 16.41 -12.73
N ALA A 150 4.93 17.04 -12.32
CA ALA A 150 5.57 18.10 -13.07
C ALA A 150 6.15 17.60 -14.41
N ALA A 151 6.78 16.43 -14.42
CA ALA A 151 7.27 15.79 -15.65
C ALA A 151 6.13 15.43 -16.61
N GLY A 152 4.99 14.96 -16.07
CA GLY A 152 3.79 14.67 -16.85
C GLY A 152 2.99 15.89 -17.28
N ARG A 153 3.37 17.12 -16.90
CA ARG A 153 2.65 18.34 -17.27
C ARG A 153 2.56 18.57 -18.80
N LYS A 154 3.49 18.02 -19.59
CA LYS A 154 3.42 18.00 -21.06
C LYS A 154 2.34 17.06 -21.62
N ASN A 155 2.09 15.94 -20.94
CA ASN A 155 1.10 14.92 -21.31
C ASN A 155 0.31 14.57 -20.05
N GLY A 156 -0.65 15.43 -19.71
CA GLY A 156 -1.19 15.52 -18.34
C GLY A 156 -1.76 14.26 -17.70
N PHE A 157 -2.00 13.23 -18.51
CA PHE A 157 -2.56 11.95 -18.09
C PHE A 157 -1.48 10.86 -17.87
N LEU A 158 -0.23 11.07 -18.30
CA LEU A 158 0.84 10.08 -18.11
C LEU A 158 1.19 9.86 -16.63
N SER A 159 1.12 10.89 -15.79
CA SER A 159 1.46 10.76 -14.35
C SER A 159 0.56 9.77 -13.63
N TYR A 160 -0.76 9.77 -13.94
CA TYR A 160 -1.70 8.81 -13.37
C TYR A 160 -1.38 7.37 -13.79
N GLY A 161 -1.06 7.16 -15.06
CA GLY A 161 -0.64 5.84 -15.55
C GLY A 161 0.62 5.33 -14.85
N VAL A 162 1.61 6.20 -14.63
CA VAL A 162 2.83 5.84 -13.89
C VAL A 162 2.53 5.48 -12.44
N PHE A 163 1.67 6.24 -11.76
CA PHE A 163 1.26 5.92 -10.39
C PHE A 163 0.53 4.57 -10.32
N GLY A 164 -0.40 4.32 -11.26
CA GLY A 164 -1.12 3.06 -11.35
C GLY A 164 -0.24 1.84 -11.60
N VAL A 165 0.72 1.96 -12.52
CA VAL A 165 1.69 0.88 -12.78
C VAL A 165 2.59 0.67 -11.57
N THR A 166 3.03 1.75 -10.92
CA THR A 166 3.90 1.66 -9.73
C THR A 166 3.21 0.92 -8.59
N ILE A 167 1.96 1.27 -8.23
CA ILE A 167 1.26 0.56 -7.16
C ILE A 167 0.96 -0.89 -7.52
N ALA A 168 0.67 -1.18 -8.79
CA ALA A 168 0.40 -2.55 -9.23
C ALA A 168 1.67 -3.42 -9.09
N VAL A 169 2.82 -2.91 -9.54
CA VAL A 169 4.11 -3.61 -9.43
C VAL A 169 4.51 -3.75 -7.96
N CYS A 170 4.43 -2.68 -7.17
CA CYS A 170 4.74 -2.71 -5.74
C CYS A 170 3.79 -3.66 -4.99
N GLY A 171 2.51 -3.67 -5.33
CA GLY A 171 1.49 -4.54 -4.74
C GLY A 171 1.73 -6.02 -5.01
N LEU A 172 2.34 -6.37 -6.15
CA LEU A 172 2.73 -7.76 -6.43
C LEU A 172 3.84 -8.27 -5.49
N PHE A 173 4.70 -7.39 -4.96
CA PHE A 173 5.71 -7.80 -3.97
C PHE A 173 5.09 -8.32 -2.67
N VAL A 174 3.83 -8.01 -2.38
CA VAL A 174 3.07 -8.61 -1.26
C VAL A 174 3.01 -10.13 -1.38
N ALA A 175 3.06 -10.68 -2.60
CA ALA A 175 3.10 -12.13 -2.83
C ALA A 175 4.30 -12.81 -2.17
N CYS A 176 5.41 -12.09 -1.97
CA CYS A 176 6.62 -12.60 -1.33
C CYS A 176 6.52 -12.65 0.20
N LEU A 177 5.47 -12.08 0.81
CA LEU A 177 5.31 -12.06 2.27
C LEU A 177 4.46 -13.24 2.76
N PRO A 178 4.74 -13.75 3.97
CA PRO A 178 4.00 -14.85 4.58
C PRO A 178 2.61 -14.38 5.04
N GLU A 179 1.61 -15.26 4.97
CA GLU A 179 0.28 -14.94 5.52
C GLU A 179 0.34 -14.77 7.04
N THR A 180 -0.24 -13.68 7.55
CA THR A 180 -0.26 -13.37 9.00
C THR A 180 -1.56 -13.77 9.68
N ARG A 181 -2.63 -14.06 8.92
CA ARG A 181 -3.93 -14.42 9.49
C ARG A 181 -3.81 -15.68 10.37
N GLY A 182 -4.29 -15.57 11.61
CA GLY A 182 -4.32 -16.68 12.57
C GLY A 182 -2.99 -16.97 13.27
N ARG A 183 -1.93 -16.17 13.03
CA ARG A 183 -0.69 -16.31 13.80
C ARG A 183 -0.78 -15.59 15.13
N THR A 184 -0.42 -16.28 16.22
CA THR A 184 -0.13 -15.64 17.51
C THR A 184 1.00 -14.63 17.38
N PHE A 185 0.83 -13.46 17.99
CA PHE A 185 1.86 -12.44 18.08
C PHE A 185 3.01 -12.96 18.94
N CYS A 186 4.23 -12.90 18.40
CA CYS A 186 5.44 -13.16 19.17
C CYS A 186 5.91 -11.85 19.82
N ASP A 187 6.41 -11.95 21.04
CA ASP A 187 6.97 -10.79 21.74
C ASP A 187 8.45 -10.61 21.41
N THR A 188 9.15 -11.70 21.08
CA THR A 188 10.60 -11.68 20.79
C THR A 188 10.92 -12.10 19.36
N MET A 189 12.09 -11.68 18.85
CA MET A 189 12.56 -12.08 17.52
C MET A 189 12.94 -13.56 17.45
N ASP A 190 13.40 -14.13 18.56
CA ASP A 190 13.77 -15.54 18.67
C ASP A 190 12.54 -16.46 18.58
N GLU A 191 11.40 -16.03 19.13
CA GLU A 191 10.11 -16.72 18.97
C GLU A 191 9.64 -16.73 17.51
N GLU A 192 9.75 -15.60 16.81
CA GLU A 192 9.43 -15.53 15.37
C GLU A 192 10.32 -16.45 14.53
N GLU A 193 11.62 -16.50 14.84
CA GLU A 193 12.59 -17.34 14.13
C GLU A 193 12.29 -18.82 14.33
N ARG A 194 12.08 -19.27 15.57
CA ARG A 194 11.69 -20.65 15.89
C ARG A 194 10.36 -21.05 15.24
N LYS A 195 9.39 -20.13 15.18
CA LYS A 195 8.10 -20.37 14.51
C LYS A 195 8.26 -20.50 13.00
N ASN A 196 9.12 -19.70 12.38
CA ASN A 196 9.43 -19.84 10.95
C ASN A 196 10.18 -21.14 10.64
N GLU A 197 11.10 -21.57 11.52
CA GLU A 197 11.79 -22.86 11.40
C GLU A 197 10.82 -24.04 11.57
N ALA A 198 9.89 -23.99 12.53
CA ALA A 198 8.88 -25.03 12.74
C ALA A 198 7.94 -25.19 11.53
N ILE A 199 7.56 -24.08 10.89
CA ILE A 199 6.77 -24.07 9.66
C ILE A 199 7.56 -24.64 8.49
N ASN A 200 8.84 -24.28 8.36
CA ASN A 200 9.70 -24.76 7.27
C ASN A 200 10.07 -26.25 7.44
N ASN A 201 10.14 -26.74 8.67
CA ASN A 201 10.40 -28.14 9.01
C ASN A 201 9.13 -29.01 9.08
N GLY A 202 7.94 -28.45 8.81
CA GLY A 202 6.69 -29.22 8.69
C GLY A 202 6.17 -29.82 10.01
N VAL A 203 6.44 -29.19 11.16
CA VAL A 203 6.09 -29.75 12.47
C VAL A 203 4.61 -29.50 12.87
N ASP A 204 3.89 -28.61 12.18
CA ASP A 204 2.45 -28.40 12.39
C ASP A 204 1.58 -29.27 11.45
N LYS A 205 1.74 -30.59 11.57
CA LYS A 205 0.69 -31.57 11.20
C LYS A 205 0.42 -32.49 12.39
N VAL A 206 -0.09 -31.95 13.49
CA VAL A 206 -0.81 -32.73 14.51
C VAL A 206 -2.01 -31.93 14.99
#